data_AF-A0A660NP09-F1
#
_entry.id   AF-A0A660NP09-F1
#
_cell.length_a   1.000
_cell.length_b   1.000
_cell.length_c   1.000
_cell.angle_alpha   90.00
_cell.angle_beta   90.00
_cell.angle_gamma   90.00
#
_symmetry.space_group_name_H-M   'P 1'
#
loop_
_entity.id
_entity.type
_entity.pdbx_description
1 polymer ?
#
loop_
_entity_poly.entity_id
_entity_poly.type
_entity_poly.pdbx_seq_one_letter_code
_entity_poly.pdbx_strand_id
1 'polypeptide(L)'
;MAFNAAGYPAFFDQAPTLTVQDGLARFLGATRDGILTYRYLDAVRLAGHSCPTVAGSWLMVIRGLKALYGDDIPERGNIDVLMRDER
;
A
#
# COMPACT_ATOMS: atom_id res chain seq x y z
N MET A 1 22.17 -1.30 -12.92
CA MET A 1 20.96 -1.26 -12.07
C MET A 1 20.40 -2.67 -12.02
N ALA A 2 20.13 -3.21 -10.83
CA ALA A 2 19.54 -4.55 -10.72
C ALA A 2 18.04 -4.49 -11.02
N PHE A 3 17.51 -5.50 -11.70
CA PHE A 3 16.10 -5.64 -12.02
C PHE A 3 15.56 -6.95 -11.44
N ASN A 4 14.29 -6.98 -11.05
CA ASN A 4 13.61 -8.20 -10.61
C ASN A 4 13.08 -9.01 -11.80
N ALA A 5 12.53 -10.20 -11.54
CA ALA A 5 12.04 -11.11 -12.58
C ALA A 5 10.90 -10.50 -13.44
N ALA A 6 10.20 -9.49 -12.92
CA ALA A 6 9.13 -8.78 -13.61
C ALA A 6 9.65 -7.58 -14.44
N GLY A 7 10.96 -7.37 -14.52
CA GLY A 7 11.59 -6.31 -15.32
C GLY A 7 11.60 -4.93 -14.67
N TYR A 8 11.33 -4.82 -13.37
CA TYR A 8 11.36 -3.55 -12.64
C TYR A 8 12.64 -3.37 -11.84
N PRO A 9 13.06 -2.13 -11.53
CA PRO A 9 14.15 -1.88 -10.62
C PRO A 9 14.01 -2.66 -9.31
N ALA A 10 15.02 -3.47 -8.98
CA ALA A 10 14.98 -4.37 -7.82
C ALA A 10 14.84 -3.64 -6.48
N PHE A 11 15.12 -2.32 -6.43
CA PHE A 11 14.93 -1.54 -5.21
C PHE A 11 13.45 -1.38 -4.83
N PHE A 12 12.50 -1.54 -5.75
CA PHE A 12 11.08 -1.50 -5.40
C PHE A 12 10.69 -2.64 -4.44
N ASP A 13 11.39 -3.77 -4.49
CA ASP A 13 11.16 -4.90 -3.60
C ASP A 13 11.75 -4.69 -2.20
N GLN A 14 12.56 -3.65 -2.01
CA GLN A 14 13.14 -3.27 -0.71
C GLN A 14 12.20 -2.38 0.11
N ALA A 15 11.16 -1.82 -0.52
CA ALA A 15 10.18 -0.99 0.16
C ALA A 15 9.25 -1.86 1.02
N PRO A 16 8.80 -1.36 2.18
CA PRO A 16 7.88 -2.09 3.04
C PRO A 16 6.55 -2.36 2.32
N THR A 17 5.93 -3.50 2.63
CA THR A 17 4.62 -3.90 2.09
C THR A 17 3.49 -3.48 3.03
N LEU A 18 2.31 -3.23 2.47
CA LEU A 18 1.09 -2.93 3.20
C LEU A 18 0.14 -4.13 3.11
N THR A 19 -0.21 -4.74 4.25
CA THR A 19 -1.22 -5.79 4.32
C THR A 19 -2.47 -5.27 5.02
N VAL A 20 -3.64 -5.49 4.44
CA VAL A 20 -4.94 -5.07 4.97
C VAL A 20 -5.96 -6.20 4.87
N GLN A 21 -6.99 -6.14 5.72
CA GLN A 21 -8.17 -7.00 5.58
C GLN A 21 -9.29 -6.21 4.91
N ASP A 22 -9.86 -6.77 3.84
CA ASP A 22 -11.00 -6.19 3.12
C ASP A 22 -12.25 -7.04 3.35
N GLY A 23 -13.25 -6.45 3.99
CA GLY A 23 -14.50 -7.14 4.35
C GLY A 23 -15.30 -7.60 3.13
N LEU A 24 -15.30 -6.83 2.04
CA LEU A 24 -16.03 -7.18 0.81
C LEU A 24 -15.33 -8.33 0.07
N ALA A 25 -14.00 -8.30 -0.04
CA ALA A 25 -13.20 -9.37 -0.61
C ALA A 25 -13.35 -10.67 0.17
N ARG A 26 -13.41 -10.59 1.50
CA ARG A 26 -13.72 -11.75 2.37
C ARG A 26 -15.12 -12.30 2.09
N PHE A 27 -16.13 -11.43 2.03
CA PHE A 27 -17.52 -11.81 1.81
C PHE A 27 -17.72 -12.49 0.45
N LEU A 28 -17.13 -11.94 -0.60
CA LEU A 28 -17.23 -12.46 -1.96
C LEU A 28 -16.30 -13.66 -2.23
N GLY A 29 -15.40 -13.99 -1.31
CA GLY A 29 -14.37 -15.01 -1.52
C GLY A 29 -13.35 -14.63 -2.59
N ALA A 30 -13.14 -13.33 -2.84
CA ALA A 30 -12.23 -12.84 -3.88
C ALA A 30 -10.75 -13.09 -3.54
N THR A 31 -10.42 -13.13 -2.24
CA THR A 31 -9.11 -13.55 -1.73
C THR A 31 -9.26 -14.40 -0.48
N ARG A 32 -8.22 -15.16 -0.13
CA ARG A 32 -8.19 -15.94 1.10
C ARG A 32 -8.35 -15.01 2.30
N ASP A 33 -9.42 -15.20 3.06
CA ASP A 33 -9.78 -14.46 4.27
C ASP A 33 -9.92 -12.93 4.08
N GLY A 34 -10.05 -12.46 2.84
CA GLY A 34 -10.06 -11.04 2.49
C GLY A 34 -8.73 -10.32 2.69
N ILE A 35 -7.62 -11.06 2.84
CA ILE A 35 -6.30 -10.46 3.06
C ILE A 35 -5.71 -10.01 1.73
N LEU A 36 -5.26 -8.77 1.68
CA LEU A 36 -4.63 -8.14 0.51
C LEU A 36 -3.26 -7.60 0.91
N THR A 37 -2.26 -7.85 0.08
CA THR A 37 -0.92 -7.27 0.25
C THR A 37 -0.59 -6.38 -0.95
N TYR A 38 -0.38 -5.11 -0.68
CA TYR A 38 0.11 -4.12 -1.63
C TYR A 38 1.62 -3.93 -1.48
N ARG A 39 2.31 -3.83 -2.61
CA ARG A 39 3.74 -3.50 -2.69
C ARG A 39 3.92 -2.09 -3.21
N TYR A 40 5.08 -1.50 -2.98
CA TYR A 40 5.39 -0.17 -3.51
C TYR A 40 5.27 -0.10 -5.04
N LEU A 41 5.63 -1.18 -5.75
CA LEU A 41 5.44 -1.28 -7.19
C LEU A 41 3.96 -1.10 -7.63
N ASP A 42 2.99 -1.52 -6.82
CA ASP A 42 1.57 -1.34 -7.13
C ASP A 42 1.20 0.15 -7.10
N ALA A 43 1.73 0.90 -6.12
CA ALA A 43 1.58 2.34 -6.05
C ALA A 43 2.29 3.06 -7.23
N VAL A 44 3.49 2.61 -7.61
CA VAL A 44 4.22 3.14 -8.77
C VAL A 44 3.44 2.89 -10.07
N ARG A 45 2.86 1.70 -10.23
CA ARG A 45 2.02 1.37 -11.38
C ARG A 45 0.75 2.22 -11.42
N LEU A 46 0.10 2.43 -10.29
CA LEU A 46 -1.09 3.28 -10.18
C LEU A 46 -0.78 4.75 -10.50
N ALA A 47 0.35 5.27 -10.02
CA ALA A 47 0.79 6.65 -10.27
C ALA A 47 1.45 6.85 -11.65
N GLY A 48 1.80 5.75 -12.34
CA GLY A 48 2.54 5.74 -13.60
C GLY A 48 4.04 6.04 -13.46
N HIS A 49 4.53 6.43 -12.29
CA HIS A 49 5.93 6.77 -12.04
C HIS A 49 6.29 6.74 -10.54
N SER A 50 7.59 6.80 -10.25
CA SER A 50 8.17 6.77 -8.90
C SER A 50 8.82 8.11 -8.55
N CYS A 51 8.05 9.19 -8.40
CA CYS A 51 8.59 10.46 -7.90
C CYS A 51 8.76 10.45 -6.36
N PRO A 52 9.51 11.41 -5.79
CA PRO A 52 9.66 11.54 -4.34
C PRO A 52 8.33 11.66 -3.59
N THR A 53 7.29 12.26 -4.19
CA THR A 53 5.96 12.36 -3.58
C THR A 53 5.28 11.00 -3.45
N VAL A 54 5.30 10.17 -4.50
CA VAL A 54 4.72 8.81 -4.45
C VAL A 54 5.47 7.95 -3.43
N ALA A 55 6.80 8.02 -3.42
CA ALA A 55 7.62 7.33 -2.42
C ALA A 55 7.33 7.80 -0.98
N GLY A 56 7.24 9.11 -0.78
CA GLY A 56 6.92 9.73 0.50
C GLY A 56 5.54 9.31 1.00
N SER A 57 4.51 9.43 0.15
CA SER A 57 3.14 9.05 0.48
C SER A 57 3.01 7.56 0.84
N TRP A 58 3.69 6.67 0.14
CA TRP A 58 3.72 5.24 0.48
C TRP A 58 4.25 5.00 1.91
N LEU A 59 5.38 5.62 2.24
CA LEU A 59 5.98 5.50 3.57
C LEU A 59 5.13 6.19 4.66
N MET A 60 4.46 7.29 4.33
CA MET A 60 3.55 7.99 5.23
C MET A 60 2.32 7.13 5.57
N VAL A 61 1.71 6.49 4.57
CA VAL A 61 0.56 5.59 4.78
C VAL A 61 0.95 4.43 5.70
N ILE A 62 2.09 3.78 5.45
CA ILE A 62 2.55 2.66 6.27
C ILE A 62 2.76 3.09 7.73
N ARG A 63 3.41 4.24 7.95
CA ARG A 63 3.61 4.77 9.31
C ARG A 63 2.30 5.21 9.97
N GLY A 64 1.40 5.83 9.21
CA GLY A 64 0.09 6.25 9.71
C GLY A 64 -0.76 5.06 10.16
N LEU A 65 -0.81 4.00 9.35
CA LEU A 65 -1.52 2.78 9.72
C LEU A 65 -0.90 2.08 10.93
N LYS A 66 0.43 2.06 11.03
CA LYS A 66 1.12 1.56 12.23
C LYS A 66 0.74 2.36 13.48
N ALA A 67 0.58 3.67 13.37
CA ALA A 67 0.18 4.53 14.48
C ALA A 67 -1.29 4.33 14.87
N LEU A 68 -2.18 4.06 13.91
CA LEU A 68 -3.61 3.87 14.15
C LEU A 68 -3.96 2.47 14.67
N TYR A 69 -3.31 1.43 14.13
CA TYR A 69 -3.67 0.02 14.38
C TYR A 69 -2.62 -0.74 15.20
N GLY A 70 -1.46 -0.16 15.48
CA GLY A 70 -0.40 -0.86 16.21
C GLY A 70 0.10 -2.09 15.44
N ASP A 71 0.03 -3.26 16.06
CA ASP A 71 0.37 -4.55 15.43
C ASP A 71 -0.82 -5.24 14.76
N ASP A 72 -2.04 -4.70 14.88
CA ASP A 72 -3.22 -5.25 14.25
C ASP A 72 -3.24 -5.01 12.73
N ILE A 73 -3.95 -5.85 11.99
CA ILE A 73 -4.13 -5.71 10.54
C ILE A 73 -5.14 -4.59 10.28
N PRO A 74 -4.79 -3.53 9.52
CA PRO A 74 -5.73 -2.47 9.19
C PRO A 74 -6.91 -2.96 8.35
N GLU A 75 -8.10 -2.44 8.64
CA GLU A 75 -9.32 -2.75 7.89
C GLU A 75 -9.52 -1.78 6.73
N ARG A 76 -9.58 -2.32 5.51
CA ARG A 76 -9.83 -1.54 4.30
C ARG A 76 -11.27 -1.02 4.31
N GLY A 77 -11.41 0.31 4.24
CA GLY A 77 -12.70 1.00 4.31
C GLY A 77 -13.00 1.63 5.67
N ASN A 78 -12.24 1.32 6.72
CA ASN A 78 -12.38 1.90 8.06
C ASN A 78 -11.27 2.94 8.36
N ILE A 79 -10.87 3.68 7.32
CA ILE A 79 -9.78 4.66 7.38
C ILE A 79 -10.22 5.90 6.59
N ASP A 80 -10.24 7.04 7.26
CA ASP A 80 -10.41 8.34 6.62
C ASP A 80 -9.05 8.94 6.27
N VAL A 81 -8.93 9.47 5.05
CA VAL A 81 -7.74 10.17 4.58
C VAL A 81 -8.09 11.63 4.38
N LEU A 82 -7.54 12.49 5.23
CA LEU A 82 -7.71 13.93 5.15
C LEU A 82 -6.48 14.52 4.47
N MET A 83 -6.68 15.10 3.29
CA MET A 83 -5.68 15.90 2.61
C MET A 83 -6.12 17.36 2.67
N ARG A 84 -5.17 18.27 2.89
CA ARG A 84 -5.47 19.70 2.80
C ARG A 84 -5.80 20.00 1.33
N ASP A 85 -6.95 20.60 1.09
CA ASP A 85 -7.31 21.10 -0.22
C ASP A 85 -6.33 22.21 -0.65
N GLU A 86 -6.19 22.49 -1.95
CA GLU A 86 -5.28 23.54 -2.46
C GLU A 86 -5.76 24.98 -2.14
N ARG A 87 -6.69 25.15 -1.18
CA ARG A 87 -7.26 26.43 -0.74
C ARG A 87 -7.03 26.70 0.74
#